data_AF-A0A951P0X5-F1
#
_entry.id   AF-A0A951P0X5-F1
#
_cell.length_a   1.000
_cell.length_b   1.000
_cell.length_c   1.000
_cell.angle_alpha   90.00
_cell.angle_beta   90.00
_cell.angle_gamma   90.00
#
_symmetry.space_group_name_H-M   'P 1'
#
loop_
_entity.id
_entity.type
_entity.pdbx_description
1 polymer ?
#
loop_
_entity_poly.entity_id
_entity_poly.type
_entity_poly.pdbx_seq_one_letter_code
_entity_poly.pdbx_strand_id
1 'polypeptide(L)'
;MSLKTLHGEFEFAVQKYLMDGVSLSYLELTQSESSSLSRGLQEFCAYYSNQLSYSEVAALVERHCGARVMSSQAIWQLVQARALQLSETIERTTLQGLSEPPISVSRTIDLYDRTSAEVIVLDDAIGVKAQKPQRSRPSGSIVYALDASTDGHHRCCAAPDSSGSV
;
A
#
# COMPACT_ATOMS: atom_id res chain seq x y z
N MET A 1 34.39 15.35 -1.30
CA MET A 1 33.28 14.40 -1.03
C MET A 1 32.93 13.74 -2.35
N SER A 2 32.63 12.45 -2.38
CA SER A 2 32.22 11.81 -3.63
C SER A 2 30.69 11.80 -3.75
N LEU A 3 30.16 12.29 -4.86
CA LEU A 3 28.73 12.28 -5.18
C LEU A 3 28.43 11.21 -6.22
N LYS A 4 27.36 10.47 -5.95
CA LYS A 4 26.92 9.32 -6.72
C LYS A 4 25.65 9.65 -7.48
N THR A 5 25.70 9.56 -8.81
CA THR A 5 24.61 9.96 -9.70
C THR A 5 24.31 8.89 -10.75
N LEU A 6 23.22 9.10 -11.51
CA LEU A 6 22.86 8.29 -12.68
C LEU A 6 23.92 8.33 -13.80
N HIS A 7 24.80 9.32 -13.79
CA HIS A 7 25.88 9.49 -14.76
C HIS A 7 27.23 9.02 -14.21
N GLY A 8 27.23 8.32 -13.07
CA GLY A 8 28.44 7.86 -12.41
C GLY A 8 28.78 8.67 -11.16
N GLU A 9 30.02 8.49 -10.73
CA GLU A 9 30.58 9.06 -9.51
C GLU A 9 31.50 10.22 -9.85
N PHE A 10 31.39 11.35 -9.12
CA PHE A 10 32.29 12.48 -9.30
C PHE A 10 32.66 13.12 -7.96
N GLU A 11 33.86 13.70 -7.92
CA GLU A 11 34.32 14.44 -6.75
C GLU A 11 33.69 15.83 -6.69
N PHE A 12 33.02 16.09 -5.58
CA PHE A 12 32.46 17.39 -5.25
C PHE A 12 33.26 18.03 -4.11
N ALA A 13 33.79 19.22 -4.38
CA ALA A 13 34.43 20.06 -3.39
C ALA A 13 33.35 20.71 -2.52
N VAL A 14 33.17 20.20 -1.30
CA VAL A 14 32.18 20.73 -0.36
C VAL A 14 32.68 22.08 0.15
N GLN A 15 32.04 23.15 -0.28
CA GLN A 15 32.24 24.47 0.27
C GLN A 15 31.36 24.64 1.51
N LYS A 16 31.98 25.06 2.62
CA LYS A 16 31.29 25.44 3.85
C LYS A 16 31.13 26.95 3.89
N TYR A 17 29.93 27.39 4.24
CA TYR A 17 29.56 28.77 4.49
C TYR A 17 29.28 28.94 5.97
N LEU A 18 29.50 30.14 6.49
CA LEU A 18 29.09 30.51 7.84
C LEU A 18 27.84 31.37 7.71
N MET A 19 26.70 30.86 8.16
CA MET A 19 25.43 31.59 8.19
C MET A 19 24.89 31.57 9.61
N ASP A 20 24.58 32.75 10.17
CA ASP A 20 24.04 32.91 11.52
C ASP A 20 24.82 32.16 12.63
N GLY A 21 26.16 32.07 12.48
CA GLY A 21 27.05 31.38 13.42
C GLY A 21 27.11 29.86 13.25
N VAL A 22 26.36 29.28 12.31
CA VAL A 22 26.37 27.86 11.98
C VAL A 22 27.13 27.64 10.68
N SER A 23 28.03 26.64 10.67
CA SER A 23 28.73 26.24 9.44
C SER A 23 27.86 25.27 8.66
N LEU A 24 27.40 25.69 7.47
CA LEU A 24 26.53 24.91 6.59
C LEU A 24 27.17 24.75 5.22
N SER A 25 26.99 23.59 4.60
CA SER A 25 27.41 23.32 3.22
C SER A 25 26.33 23.70 2.21
N TYR A 26 26.72 23.89 0.95
CA TYR A 26 25.77 24.12 -0.15
C TYR A 26 24.69 23.04 -0.24
N LEU A 27 25.06 21.77 0.00
CA LEU A 27 24.13 20.65 -0.09
C LEU A 27 23.12 20.66 1.07
N GLU A 28 23.54 21.02 2.28
CA GLU A 28 22.62 21.17 3.42
C GLU A 28 21.64 22.33 3.23
N LEU A 29 22.03 23.38 2.48
CA LEU A 29 21.18 24.52 2.16
C LEU A 29 20.16 24.22 1.05
N THR A 30 20.54 23.43 0.06
CA THR A 30 19.76 23.25 -1.18
C THR A 30 19.06 21.90 -1.28
N GLN A 31 19.53 20.89 -0.54
CA GLN A 31 18.97 19.55 -0.55
C GLN A 31 18.45 19.21 0.84
N SER A 32 17.21 18.73 0.89
CA SER A 32 16.57 18.33 2.14
C SER A 32 17.20 17.08 2.77
N GLU A 33 18.05 16.38 2.02
CA GLU A 33 18.78 15.19 2.47
C GLU A 33 20.26 15.35 2.17
N SER A 34 21.10 15.34 3.20
CA SER A 34 22.56 15.40 3.13
C SER A 34 23.16 14.05 2.70
N SER A 35 22.56 13.40 1.72
CA SER A 35 22.99 12.10 1.21
C SER A 35 23.99 12.31 0.08
N SER A 36 25.01 11.45 0.00
CA SER A 36 25.96 11.45 -1.12
C SER A 36 25.34 10.92 -2.43
N LEU A 37 24.07 10.51 -2.41
CA LEU A 37 23.33 9.96 -3.54
C LEU A 37 22.40 11.02 -4.11
N SER A 38 22.54 11.30 -5.41
CA SER A 38 21.59 12.19 -6.10
C SER A 38 20.16 11.65 -6.03
N ARG A 39 19.19 12.55 -5.89
CA ARG A 39 17.77 12.21 -5.89
C ARG A 39 17.35 11.35 -7.08
N GLY A 40 17.83 11.67 -8.29
CA GLY A 40 17.51 10.89 -9.50
C GLY A 40 17.99 9.45 -9.43
N LEU A 41 19.18 9.20 -8.88
CA LEU A 41 19.68 7.84 -8.65
C LEU A 41 18.83 7.10 -7.61
N GLN A 42 18.44 7.79 -6.53
CA GLN A 42 17.58 7.20 -5.51
C GLN A 42 16.21 6.78 -6.07
N GLU A 43 15.57 7.66 -6.86
CA GLU A 43 14.29 7.41 -7.51
C GLU A 43 14.38 6.27 -8.52
N PHE A 44 15.45 6.24 -9.33
CA PHE A 44 15.71 5.15 -10.26
C PHE A 44 15.81 3.80 -9.55
N CYS A 45 16.61 3.72 -8.48
CA CYS A 45 16.76 2.51 -7.69
C CYS A 45 15.44 2.07 -7.05
N ALA A 46 14.69 3.01 -6.45
CA ALA A 46 13.42 2.71 -5.82
C ALA A 46 12.37 2.22 -6.83
N TYR A 47 12.30 2.85 -8.01
CA TYR A 47 11.34 2.50 -9.06
C TYR A 47 11.53 1.05 -9.55
N TYR A 48 12.75 0.68 -9.93
CA TYR A 48 13.03 -0.65 -10.46
C TYR A 48 13.02 -1.74 -9.40
N SER A 49 13.22 -1.40 -8.13
CA SER A 49 13.11 -2.36 -7.02
C SER A 49 11.69 -2.93 -6.84
N ASN A 50 10.66 -2.32 -7.44
CA ASN A 50 9.31 -2.86 -7.46
C ASN A 50 9.14 -4.02 -8.45
N GLN A 51 10.04 -4.14 -9.43
CA GLN A 51 9.92 -5.09 -10.55
C GLN A 51 11.07 -6.11 -10.59
N LEU A 52 12.23 -5.74 -10.07
CA LEU A 52 13.46 -6.51 -10.14
C LEU A 52 14.05 -6.74 -8.74
N SER A 53 14.84 -7.80 -8.60
CA SER A 53 15.61 -8.03 -7.37
C SER A 53 16.69 -6.98 -7.19
N TYR A 54 17.11 -6.72 -5.95
CA TYR A 54 18.14 -5.72 -5.66
C TYR A 54 19.50 -6.00 -6.33
N SER A 55 19.83 -7.26 -6.59
CA SER A 55 21.01 -7.65 -7.37
C SER A 55 20.88 -7.25 -8.85
N GLU A 56 19.69 -7.41 -9.43
CA GLU A 56 19.42 -7.02 -10.81
C GLU A 56 19.39 -5.50 -10.96
N VAL A 57 18.81 -4.79 -10.00
CA VAL A 57 18.86 -3.32 -9.96
C VAL A 57 20.30 -2.82 -9.83
N ALA A 58 21.13 -3.44 -9.00
CA ALA A 58 22.56 -3.09 -8.90
C ALA A 58 23.28 -3.27 -10.25
N ALA A 59 23.03 -4.38 -10.94
CA ALA A 59 23.59 -4.64 -12.26
C ALA A 59 23.05 -3.64 -13.32
N LEU A 60 21.78 -3.25 -13.23
CA LEU A 60 21.17 -2.25 -14.11
C LEU A 60 21.80 -0.87 -13.90
N VAL A 61 21.98 -0.46 -12.65
CA VAL A 61 22.65 0.79 -12.28
C VAL A 61 24.08 0.79 -12.79
N GLU A 62 24.81 -0.32 -12.65
CA GLU A 62 26.18 -0.45 -13.17
C GLU A 62 26.24 -0.30 -14.69
N ARG A 63 25.30 -0.91 -15.43
CA ARG A 63 25.19 -0.76 -16.88
C ARG A 63 24.87 0.67 -17.30
N HIS A 64 24.00 1.36 -16.56
CA HIS A 64 23.58 2.73 -16.88
C HIS A 64 24.66 3.77 -16.53
N CYS A 65 25.32 3.60 -15.38
CA CYS A 65 26.31 4.56 -14.87
C CYS A 65 27.72 4.28 -15.41
N GLY A 66 27.96 3.11 -16.01
CA GLY A 66 29.29 2.67 -16.45
C GLY A 66 30.22 2.26 -15.30
N ALA A 67 29.75 2.30 -14.06
CA ALA A 67 30.51 1.96 -12.86
C ALA A 67 29.57 1.42 -11.77
N ARG A 68 30.13 0.63 -10.84
CA ARG A 68 29.38 0.07 -9.72
C ARG A 68 29.17 1.12 -8.62
N VAL A 69 28.18 1.99 -8.82
CA VAL A 69 27.86 3.10 -7.92
C VAL A 69 27.17 2.63 -6.63
N MET A 70 26.32 1.59 -6.72
CA MET A 70 25.53 1.07 -5.59
C MET A 70 25.62 -0.46 -5.49
N SER A 71 25.64 -0.97 -4.26
CA SER A 71 25.48 -2.39 -3.96
C SER A 71 24.01 -2.75 -3.79
N SER A 72 23.67 -4.04 -3.94
CA SER A 72 22.32 -4.55 -3.67
C SER A 72 21.87 -4.25 -2.23
N GLN A 73 22.79 -4.35 -1.26
CA GLN A 73 22.52 -4.01 0.14
C GLN A 73 22.20 -2.52 0.32
N ALA A 74 22.93 -1.63 -0.37
CA ALA A 74 22.68 -0.20 -0.30
C ALA A 74 21.33 0.17 -0.93
N ILE A 75 20.94 -0.51 -2.00
CA ILE A 75 19.62 -0.34 -2.64
C ILE A 75 18.51 -0.81 -1.68
N TRP A 76 18.68 -1.96 -1.03
CA TRP A 76 17.71 -2.45 -0.04
C TRP A 76 17.53 -1.45 1.12
N GLN A 77 18.63 -0.93 1.68
CA GLN A 77 18.57 0.07 2.75
C GLN A 77 17.85 1.35 2.31
N LEU A 78 18.11 1.80 1.09
CA LEU A 78 17.44 2.97 0.52
C LEU A 78 15.93 2.75 0.42
N VAL A 79 15.51 1.60 -0.11
CA VAL A 79 14.09 1.26 -0.24
C VAL A 79 13.43 1.13 1.14
N GLN A 80 14.11 0.51 2.10
CA GLN A 80 13.61 0.39 3.47
C GLN A 80 13.42 1.76 4.14
N ALA A 81 14.41 2.66 4.01
CA ALA A 81 14.32 4.01 4.54
C ALA A 81 13.15 4.78 3.91
N ARG A 82 12.96 4.67 2.59
CA ARG A 82 11.83 5.28 1.88
C ARG A 82 10.48 4.72 2.32
N ALA A 83 10.39 3.40 2.51
CA ALA A 83 9.17 2.77 2.99
C ALA A 83 8.80 3.27 4.40
N LEU A 84 9.79 3.40 5.29
CA LEU A 84 9.58 3.93 6.63
C LEU A 84 9.11 5.40 6.62
N GLN A 85 9.76 6.26 5.85
CA GLN A 85 9.32 7.65 5.67
C GLN A 85 7.87 7.74 5.15
N LEU A 86 7.50 6.85 4.22
CA LEU A 86 6.15 6.81 3.66
C LEU A 86 5.13 6.32 4.70
N SER A 87 5.46 5.30 5.49
CA SER A 87 4.62 4.83 6.59
C SER A 87 4.37 5.93 7.63
N GLU A 88 5.42 6.62 8.08
CA GLU A 88 5.30 7.73 9.03
C GLU A 88 4.43 8.88 8.47
N THR A 89 4.55 9.13 7.16
CA THR A 89 3.73 10.14 6.48
C THR A 89 2.26 9.72 6.44
N ILE A 90 1.98 8.47 6.08
CA ILE A 90 0.61 7.92 6.10
C ILE A 90 0.03 8.00 7.50
N GLU A 91 0.75 7.56 8.53
CA GLU A 91 0.30 7.63 9.93
C GLU A 91 -0.04 9.07 10.32
N ARG A 92 0.84 10.03 10.03
CA ARG A 92 0.60 11.45 10.32
C ARG A 92 -0.64 11.97 9.60
N THR A 93 -0.81 11.67 8.31
CA THR A 93 -1.99 12.10 7.55
C THR A 93 -3.28 11.44 8.04
N THR A 94 -3.21 10.17 8.46
CA THR A 94 -4.35 9.43 9.00
C THR A 94 -4.79 10.02 10.34
N LEU A 95 -3.85 10.33 11.23
CA LEU A 95 -4.11 11.01 12.50
C LEU A 95 -4.70 12.41 12.32
N GLN A 96 -4.26 13.14 11.29
CA GLN A 96 -4.83 14.45 10.95
C GLN A 96 -6.27 14.32 10.40
N GLY A 97 -6.53 13.32 9.56
CA GLY A 97 -7.87 13.05 9.00
C GLY A 97 -8.89 12.55 10.03
N LEU A 98 -8.43 11.88 11.11
CA LEU A 98 -9.28 11.47 12.24
C LEU A 98 -9.85 12.64 13.06
N SER A 99 -9.41 13.87 12.81
CA SER A 99 -10.04 15.07 13.38
C SER A 99 -11.42 15.36 12.78
N GLU A 100 -11.74 14.78 11.62
CA GLU A 100 -13.09 14.85 11.05
C GLU A 100 -14.01 13.86 11.78
N PRO A 101 -15.29 14.22 12.00
CA PRO A 101 -16.23 13.30 12.63
C PRO A 101 -16.29 12.01 11.82
N PRO A 102 -16.27 10.83 12.47
CA PRO A 102 -16.31 9.56 11.76
C PRO A 102 -17.53 9.53 10.85
N ILE A 103 -17.33 9.14 9.59
CA ILE A 103 -18.44 8.93 8.65
C ILE A 103 -19.40 7.95 9.30
N SER A 104 -20.66 8.36 9.46
CA SER A 104 -21.68 7.51 10.06
C SER A 104 -21.95 6.32 9.14
N VAL A 105 -21.34 5.18 9.45
CA VAL A 105 -21.58 3.94 8.72
C VAL A 105 -22.90 3.34 9.22
N SER A 106 -23.88 3.23 8.32
CA SER A 106 -25.14 2.56 8.67
C SER A 106 -24.87 1.09 8.99
N ARG A 107 -25.30 0.65 10.18
CA ARG A 107 -25.21 -0.76 10.60
C ARG A 107 -26.21 -1.66 9.89
N THR A 108 -27.24 -1.05 9.29
CA THR A 108 -28.28 -1.74 8.55
C THR A 108 -28.23 -1.25 7.12
N ILE A 109 -27.76 -2.11 6.24
CA ILE A 109 -27.78 -1.85 4.81
C ILE A 109 -28.92 -2.68 4.24
N ASP A 110 -29.97 -2.02 3.77
CA ASP A 110 -31.04 -2.69 3.02
C ASP A 110 -30.62 -2.78 1.54
N LEU A 111 -29.77 -3.75 1.25
CA LEU A 111 -29.22 -3.96 -0.10
C LEU A 111 -30.27 -4.42 -1.12
N TYR A 112 -31.46 -4.85 -0.68
CA TYR A 112 -32.45 -5.49 -1.53
C TYR A 112 -33.85 -4.93 -1.27
N ASP A 113 -34.44 -4.29 -2.27
CA ASP A 113 -35.86 -3.94 -2.23
C ASP A 113 -36.73 -5.18 -2.47
N ARG A 114 -37.50 -5.55 -1.44
CA ARG A 114 -38.40 -6.72 -1.45
C ARG A 114 -39.53 -6.62 -2.47
N THR A 115 -39.93 -5.40 -2.81
CA THR A 115 -41.04 -5.13 -3.72
C THR A 115 -40.60 -5.06 -5.18
N SER A 116 -39.30 -4.80 -5.39
CA SER A 116 -38.71 -4.76 -6.71
C SER A 116 -38.67 -6.14 -7.35
N ALA A 117 -38.94 -6.20 -8.66
CA ALA A 117 -38.72 -7.39 -9.46
C ALA A 117 -37.21 -7.62 -9.60
N GLU A 118 -36.75 -8.88 -9.51
CA GLU A 118 -35.34 -9.18 -9.74
C GLU A 118 -34.92 -8.81 -11.17
N VAL A 119 -33.80 -8.10 -11.31
CA VAL A 119 -33.19 -7.84 -12.61
C VAL A 119 -32.37 -9.07 -13.00
N ILE A 120 -32.89 -9.84 -13.96
CA ILE A 120 -32.19 -11.00 -14.51
C ILE A 120 -31.26 -10.51 -15.61
N VAL A 121 -29.96 -10.53 -15.36
CA VAL A 121 -28.93 -10.28 -16.37
C VAL A 121 -28.54 -11.62 -16.97
N LEU A 122 -28.86 -11.83 -18.25
CA LEU A 122 -28.46 -13.00 -19.02
C LEU A 122 -27.31 -12.59 -19.94
N ASP A 123 -26.16 -13.26 -19.83
CA ASP A 123 -24.99 -13.00 -20.67
C ASP A 123 -25.09 -13.78 -22.01
N ASP A 124 -25.72 -14.94 -22.00
CA ASP A 124 -25.85 -15.87 -23.12
C ASP A 124 -27.29 -15.99 -23.67
N ALA A 125 -28.22 -15.20 -23.13
CA ALA A 125 -29.66 -15.26 -23.40
C ALA A 125 -30.33 -16.62 -23.10
N ILE A 126 -29.71 -17.50 -22.31
CA ILE A 126 -30.29 -18.78 -21.89
C ILE A 126 -30.83 -18.64 -20.45
N GLY A 127 -32.15 -18.49 -20.33
CA GLY A 127 -32.84 -18.46 -19.04
C GLY A 127 -33.27 -19.85 -18.56
N VAL A 128 -33.11 -20.15 -17.27
CA VAL A 128 -33.60 -21.41 -16.68
C VAL A 128 -35.08 -21.26 -16.32
N LYS A 129 -35.91 -22.25 -16.67
CA LYS A 129 -37.39 -22.22 -16.51
C LYS A 129 -37.91 -21.99 -15.08
N ALA A 130 -37.05 -22.03 -14.06
CA ALA A 130 -37.43 -21.96 -12.65
C ALA A 130 -36.85 -20.75 -11.90
N GLN A 131 -36.39 -19.71 -12.60
CA GLN A 131 -35.92 -18.49 -11.94
C GLN A 131 -37.10 -17.73 -11.34
N LYS A 132 -37.03 -17.46 -10.03
CA LYS A 132 -38.14 -16.88 -9.27
C LYS A 132 -38.26 -15.39 -9.59
N PRO A 133 -39.48 -14.84 -9.75
CA PRO A 133 -39.67 -13.42 -10.04
C PRO A 133 -39.28 -12.52 -8.85
N GLN A 134 -39.32 -13.07 -7.64
CA GLN A 134 -38.99 -12.39 -6.39
C GLN A 134 -38.36 -13.37 -5.39
N ARG A 135 -37.42 -12.89 -4.58
CA ARG A 135 -36.77 -13.67 -3.53
C ARG A 135 -37.57 -13.61 -2.23
N SER A 136 -38.01 -14.75 -1.73
CA SER A 136 -38.50 -14.87 -0.35
C SER A 136 -37.30 -14.98 0.61
N ARG A 137 -37.13 -14.02 1.53
CA ARG A 137 -36.13 -14.16 2.60
C ARG A 137 -36.68 -15.10 3.69
N PRO A 138 -35.87 -16.01 4.30
CA PRO A 138 -36.23 -16.59 5.59
C PRO A 138 -36.37 -15.46 6.62
N SER A 139 -37.31 -15.59 7.57
CA SER A 139 -37.74 -14.57 8.53
C SER A 139 -36.72 -14.23 9.62
N GLY A 140 -35.43 -14.23 9.29
CA GLY A 140 -34.34 -13.80 10.16
C GLY A 140 -33.63 -12.61 9.51
N SER A 141 -33.50 -11.52 10.25
CA SER A 141 -32.50 -10.49 9.93
C SER A 141 -31.15 -11.19 9.84
N ILE A 142 -30.57 -11.30 8.64
CA ILE A 142 -29.16 -11.63 8.52
C ILE A 142 -28.42 -10.40 9.02
N VAL A 143 -28.16 -10.38 10.32
CA VAL A 143 -27.19 -9.49 10.94
C VAL A 143 -25.84 -10.06 10.56
N TYR A 144 -25.18 -9.43 9.59
CA TYR A 144 -23.75 -9.63 9.46
C TYR A 144 -23.12 -8.96 10.68
N ALA A 145 -22.88 -9.75 11.72
CA ALA A 145 -21.96 -9.33 12.76
C ALA A 145 -20.61 -9.21 12.07
N LEU A 146 -20.12 -7.98 11.90
CA LEU A 146 -18.71 -7.76 11.67
C LEU A 146 -18.03 -8.13 12.99
N ASP A 147 -17.72 -9.42 13.15
CA ASP A 147 -16.87 -9.88 14.23
C ASP A 147 -15.50 -9.25 14.00
N ALA A 148 -15.23 -8.16 14.72
CA ALA A 148 -13.88 -7.74 15.00
C ALA A 148 -13.24 -8.80 15.92
N SER A 149 -12.84 -9.93 15.34
CA SER A 149 -12.12 -10.99 16.05
C SER A 149 -10.67 -11.01 15.57
N THR A 150 -9.84 -10.26 16.29
CA THR A 150 -8.49 -10.71 16.62
C THR A 150 -8.64 -12.02 17.39
N ASP A 151 -8.61 -13.15 16.70
CA ASP A 151 -7.93 -14.38 17.14
C ASP A 151 -8.38 -15.56 16.29
N GLY A 152 -7.39 -16.22 15.70
CA GLY A 152 -7.58 -17.41 14.90
C GLY A 152 -7.94 -18.60 15.78
N HIS A 153 -9.11 -19.17 15.54
CA HIS A 153 -9.29 -20.62 15.52
C HIS A 153 -10.62 -20.97 14.84
N HIS A 154 -10.54 -21.43 13.59
CA HIS A 154 -11.68 -21.98 12.86
C HIS A 154 -12.17 -23.27 13.54
N ARG A 155 -13.38 -23.23 14.12
CA ARG A 155 -14.21 -24.41 14.32
C ARG A 155 -15.44 -24.29 13.43
N CYS A 156 -15.50 -25.15 12.41
CA CYS A 156 -16.67 -25.33 11.56
C CYS A 156 -17.84 -25.84 12.40
N CYS A 157 -18.95 -25.09 12.42
CA CYS A 157 -20.19 -25.49 13.05
C CYS A 157 -20.79 -26.71 12.32
N ALA A 158 -20.93 -27.82 13.05
CA ALA A 158 -21.79 -28.94 12.66
C ALA A 158 -23.27 -28.58 12.91
N ALA A 159 -24.16 -29.03 12.03
CA ALA A 159 -25.60 -28.85 12.14
C ALA A 159 -26.20 -29.58 13.36
N PRO A 160 -27.32 -29.11 13.94
CA PRO A 160 -28.02 -29.86 14.97
C PRO A 160 -28.90 -30.95 14.35
N ASP A 161 -28.65 -32.20 14.72
CA ASP A 161 -29.55 -33.33 14.49
C ASP A 161 -30.82 -33.13 15.32
N SER A 162 -31.95 -32.88 14.63
CA SER A 162 -33.27 -32.96 15.23
C SER A 162 -33.74 -34.41 15.25
N SER A 163 -33.68 -35.03 16.42
CA SER A 163 -34.42 -36.24 16.76
C SER A 163 -35.94 -35.97 16.67
N GLY A 164 -36.61 -36.74 15.83
CA GLY A 164 -38.06 -36.73 15.69
C GLY A 164 -38.61 -38.16 15.68
N SER A 165 -38.98 -38.63 16.86
CA SER A 165 -39.90 -39.73 17.09
C SER A 165 -41.34 -39.23 16.95
N VAL A 166 -42.10 -39.77 15.99
CA VAL A 166 -43.38 -40.51 16.12
C VAL A 166 -43.59 -41.26 14.80
#